data_AF-A0A1Q6M831-F1
#
_entry.id   AF-A0A1Q6M831-F1
#
_cell.length_a   1.000
_cell.length_b   1.000
_cell.length_c   1.000
_cell.angle_alpha   90.00
_cell.angle_beta   90.00
_cell.angle_gamma   90.00
#
_symmetry.space_group_name_H-M   'P 1'
#
loop_
_entity.id
_entity.type
_entity.pdbx_description
1 polymer ?
#
loop_
_entity_poly.entity_id
_entity_poly.type
_entity_poly.pdbx_seq_one_letter_code
_entity_poly.pdbx_strand_id
1 'polypeptide(L)'
;MIINNSVKANTTISEYMIKSATKKEIVVINDLDKLVIQLRRLGNNINQLTKLANGRVITCVELEGVKKELSKIWQSLNSLITR
;
A
#
# COMPACT_ATOMS: atom_id res chain seq x y z
N MET A 1 -6.13 -26.81 -14.93
CA MET A 1 -5.73 -26.51 -13.52
C MET A 1 -4.60 -25.48 -13.44
N ILE A 2 -3.45 -25.71 -14.11
CA ILE A 2 -2.30 -24.78 -14.07
C ILE A 2 -2.63 -23.37 -14.59
N ILE A 3 -3.31 -23.26 -15.75
CA ILE A 3 -3.68 -21.96 -16.35
C ILE A 3 -4.56 -21.13 -15.40
N ASN A 4 -5.56 -21.77 -14.78
CA ASN A 4 -6.47 -21.06 -13.87
C ASN A 4 -5.75 -20.57 -12.61
N ASN A 5 -4.77 -21.35 -12.12
CA ASN A 5 -3.96 -20.97 -10.97
C ASN A 5 -2.94 -19.88 -11.30
N SER A 6 -2.36 -19.85 -12.52
CA SER A 6 -1.47 -18.76 -12.94
C SER A 6 -2.21 -17.43 -13.05
N VAL A 7 -3.47 -17.45 -13.52
CA VAL A 7 -4.33 -16.26 -13.55
C VAL A 7 -4.62 -15.76 -12.13
N LYS A 8 -5.02 -16.65 -11.21
CA LYS A 8 -5.26 -16.28 -9.79
C LYS A 8 -4.01 -15.75 -9.09
N ALA A 9 -2.84 -16.27 -9.47
CA ALA A 9 -1.54 -15.85 -8.95
C ALA A 9 -1.04 -14.52 -9.53
N ASN A 10 -1.73 -13.95 -10.52
CA ASN A 10 -1.29 -12.78 -11.29
C ASN A 10 0.11 -12.96 -11.91
N THR A 11 0.40 -14.16 -12.43
CA THR A 11 1.68 -14.47 -13.10
C THR A 11 1.45 -15.07 -14.49
N THR A 12 2.51 -15.10 -15.31
CA THR A 12 2.49 -15.93 -16.52
C THR A 12 2.46 -17.42 -16.17
N ILE A 13 2.05 -18.27 -17.12
CA ILE A 13 2.03 -19.73 -16.93
C ILE A 13 3.43 -20.26 -16.62
N SER A 14 4.44 -19.82 -17.38
CA SER A 14 5.84 -20.23 -17.19
C SER A 14 6.37 -19.81 -15.83
N GLU A 15 6.11 -18.57 -15.41
CA GLU A 15 6.54 -18.08 -14.10
C GLU A 15 5.83 -18.79 -12.95
N TYR A 16 4.54 -19.09 -13.09
CA TYR A 16 3.79 -19.89 -12.13
C TYR A 16 4.41 -21.28 -11.96
N MET A 17 4.74 -21.96 -13.06
CA MET A 17 5.39 -23.28 -13.00
C MET A 17 6.73 -23.21 -12.30
N ILE A 18 7.60 -22.24 -12.63
CA ILE A 18 8.91 -22.10 -12.01
C ILE A 18 8.77 -21.84 -10.50
N LYS A 19 7.91 -20.91 -10.08
CA LYS A 19 7.69 -20.60 -8.66
C LYS A 19 7.10 -21.79 -7.90
N SER A 20 6.11 -22.48 -8.49
CA SER A 20 5.48 -23.66 -7.90
C SER A 20 6.48 -24.83 -7.75
N ALA A 21 7.31 -25.06 -8.77
CA ALA A 21 8.34 -26.11 -8.75
C ALA A 21 9.47 -25.81 -7.76
N THR A 22 9.82 -24.53 -7.60
CA THR A 22 10.85 -24.08 -6.65
C THR A 22 10.36 -23.95 -5.20
N LYS A 23 9.11 -24.36 -4.91
CA LYS A 23 8.46 -24.24 -3.59
C LYS A 23 8.50 -22.82 -3.02
N LYS A 24 8.57 -21.81 -3.87
CA LYS A 24 8.50 -20.41 -3.46
C LYS A 24 7.04 -20.06 -3.20
N GLU A 25 6.77 -19.41 -2.08
CA GLU A 25 5.44 -18.92 -1.76
C GLU A 25 5.00 -17.85 -2.77
N ILE A 26 3.80 -18.01 -3.32
CA ILE A 26 3.19 -17.02 -4.20
C ILE A 26 2.16 -16.24 -3.38
N VAL A 27 2.50 -15.00 -3.02
CA VAL A 27 1.62 -14.11 -2.27
C VAL A 27 0.96 -13.13 -3.23
N VAL A 28 -0.37 -13.15 -3.30
CA VAL A 28 -1.17 -12.20 -4.09
C VAL A 28 -1.82 -11.21 -3.14
N ILE A 29 -1.41 -9.93 -3.24
CA ILE A 29 -1.99 -8.85 -2.46
C ILE A 29 -3.04 -8.15 -3.33
N ASN A 30 -4.30 -8.52 -3.13
CA ASN A 30 -5.42 -7.84 -3.78
C ASN A 30 -5.61 -6.44 -3.20
N ASP A 31 -6.15 -5.52 -4.00
CA ASP A 31 -6.53 -4.16 -3.58
C ASP A 31 -5.38 -3.23 -3.11
N LEU A 32 -4.12 -3.58 -3.39
CA LEU A 32 -2.97 -2.71 -3.09
C LEU A 32 -3.05 -1.37 -3.83
N ASP A 33 -3.58 -1.37 -5.05
CA ASP A 33 -3.86 -0.19 -5.86
C ASP A 33 -4.85 0.76 -5.16
N LYS A 34 -5.92 0.22 -4.55
CA LYS A 34 -6.88 1.00 -3.76
C LYS A 34 -6.20 1.63 -2.55
N LEU A 35 -5.34 0.89 -1.85
CA LEU A 35 -4.56 1.43 -0.73
C LEU A 35 -3.67 2.59 -1.19
N VAL A 36 -2.95 2.44 -2.31
CA VAL A 36 -2.11 3.49 -2.89
C VAL A 36 -2.92 4.74 -3.23
N ILE A 37 -4.12 4.58 -3.81
CA ILE A 37 -5.03 5.70 -4.11
C ILE A 37 -5.44 6.44 -2.83
N GLN A 38 -5.80 5.72 -1.76
CA GLN A 38 -6.20 6.33 -0.50
C GLN A 38 -5.02 7.06 0.17
N LEU A 39 -3.82 6.47 0.16
CA LEU A 39 -2.59 7.11 0.64
C LEU A 39 -2.31 8.41 -0.13
N ARG A 40 -2.48 8.40 -1.46
CA ARG A 40 -2.32 9.62 -2.28
C ARG A 40 -3.33 10.70 -1.89
N ARG A 41 -4.59 10.33 -1.62
CA ARG A 41 -5.62 11.27 -1.16
C ARG A 41 -5.27 11.88 0.20
N LEU A 42 -4.79 11.07 1.14
CA LEU A 42 -4.31 11.55 2.44
C LEU A 42 -3.15 12.54 2.29
N GLY A 43 -2.15 12.21 1.47
CA GLY A 43 -1.03 13.10 1.19
C GLY A 43 -1.47 14.43 0.55
N ASN A 44 -2.45 14.39 -0.36
CA ASN A 44 -3.03 15.59 -0.95
C ASN A 44 -3.73 16.47 0.08
N ASN A 45 -4.48 15.89 1.02
CA ASN A 45 -5.16 16.63 2.09
C ASN A 45 -4.13 17.29 3.03
N ILE A 46 -3.09 16.57 3.44
CA ILE A 46 -1.99 17.12 4.25
C ILE A 46 -1.34 18.30 3.52
N ASN A 47 -1.03 18.15 2.23
CA ASN A 47 -0.42 19.23 1.45
C ASN A 47 -1.32 20.47 1.37
N GLN A 48 -2.64 20.29 1.23
CA GLN A 48 -3.60 21.40 1.24
C GLN A 48 -3.62 22.11 2.60
N LEU A 49 -3.70 21.35 3.69
CA LEU A 49 -3.67 21.91 5.05
C LEU A 49 -2.37 22.67 5.32
N THR A 50 -1.22 22.13 4.91
CA THR A 50 0.07 22.81 5.02
C THR A 50 0.12 24.10 4.20
N LYS A 51 -0.44 24.10 2.98
CA LYS A 51 -0.55 25.33 2.18
C LYS A 51 -1.41 26.39 2.85
N LEU A 52 -2.57 26.01 3.41
CA LEU A 52 -3.46 26.92 4.13
C LEU A 52 -2.80 27.50 5.38
N ALA A 53 -2.08 26.66 6.14
CA ALA A 53 -1.36 27.07 7.33
C ALA A 53 -0.22 28.04 6.99
N ASN A 54 0.59 27.71 5.97
CA ASN A 54 1.67 28.59 5.48
C ASN A 54 1.12 29.92 4.94
N GLY A 55 -0.05 29.89 4.32
CA GLY A 55 -0.77 31.09 3.86
C GLY A 55 -1.43 31.90 4.98
N ARG A 56 -1.30 31.48 6.26
CA ARG A 56 -1.95 32.09 7.43
C ARG A 56 -3.49 32.12 7.34
N VAL A 57 -4.08 31.26 6.49
CA VAL A 57 -5.54 31.13 6.34
C VAL A 57 -6.12 30.35 7.51
N ILE A 58 -5.36 29.39 8.03
CA ILE A 58 -5.68 28.65 9.27
C ILE A 58 -4.51 28.77 10.24
N THR A 59 -4.81 28.83 11.53
CA THR A 59 -3.83 29.06 12.60
C THR A 59 -3.32 27.77 13.25
N CYS A 60 -4.06 26.67 13.13
CA CYS A 60 -3.68 25.38 13.67
C CYS A 60 -4.22 24.24 12.81
N VAL A 61 -3.42 23.19 12.64
CA VAL A 61 -3.84 21.91 12.07
C VAL A 61 -3.39 20.82 13.02
N GLU A 62 -4.33 20.11 13.64
CA GLU A 62 -4.03 18.97 14.49
C GLU A 62 -3.86 17.72 13.61
N LEU A 63 -2.64 17.17 13.54
CA LEU A 63 -2.29 16.02 12.71
C LEU A 63 -1.69 14.86 13.51
N GLU A 64 -1.54 14.96 14.83
CA GLU A 64 -0.84 13.95 15.62
C GLU A 64 -1.56 12.60 15.57
N GLY A 65 -2.90 12.61 15.64
CA GLY A 65 -3.72 11.40 15.47
C GLY A 65 -3.53 10.75 14.09
N VAL A 66 -3.49 11.56 13.02
CA VAL A 66 -3.30 11.10 11.65
C VAL A 66 -1.89 10.50 11.48
N LYS A 67 -0.88 11.16 12.03
CA LYS A 67 0.51 10.69 12.02
C LYS A 67 0.64 9.34 12.72
N LYS A 68 0.03 9.17 13.90
CA LYS A 68 0.07 7.92 14.66
C LYS A 68 -0.54 6.75 13.90
N GLU A 69 -1.71 6.94 13.30
CA GLU A 69 -2.35 5.89 12.50
C GLU A 69 -1.56 5.57 11.23
N LEU A 70 -1.01 6.57 10.55
CA LEU A 70 -0.16 6.35 9.37
C LEU A 70 1.12 5.58 9.71
N SER A 71 1.73 5.87 10.87
CA SER A 71 2.89 5.11 11.36
C SER A 71 2.56 3.64 11.63
N LYS A 72 1.37 3.33 12.18
CA LYS A 72 0.94 1.93 12.38
C LYS A 72 0.74 1.19 11.06
N ILE A 73 0.13 1.85 10.07
CA ILE A 73 -0.04 1.29 8.72
C ILE A 73 1.34 0.99 8.11
N TRP A 74 2.29 1.92 8.23
CA TRP A 74 3.65 1.74 7.73
C TRP A 74 4.37 0.56 8.40
N GLN A 75 4.28 0.43 9.72
CA GLN A 75 4.84 -0.72 10.45
C GLN A 75 4.23 -2.04 9.99
N SER A 76 2.91 -2.07 9.81
CA SER A 76 2.19 -3.26 9.33
C SER A 76 2.65 -3.64 7.91
N LEU A 77 2.78 -2.66 7.01
CA LEU A 77 3.29 -2.90 5.65
C LEU A 77 4.74 -3.40 5.66
N ASN A 78 5.62 -2.81 6.47
CA ASN A 78 7.01 -3.26 6.56
C ASN A 78 7.12 -4.69 7.08
N SER A 79 6.25 -5.10 8.02
CA SER A 79 6.21 -6.49 8.50
C SER A 79 5.85 -7.50 7.41
N LEU A 80 5.17 -7.07 6.35
CA LEU A 80 4.82 -7.90 5.20
C LEU A 80 5.96 -8.01 4.18
N ILE A 81 6.84 -7.00 4.11
CA ILE A 81 7.92 -6.90 3.12
C ILE A 81 9.24 -7.45 3.69
N THR A 82 9.49 -7.28 4.98
CA THR A 82 10.69 -7.80 5.66
C THR A 82 10.39 -9.20 6.21
N ARG A 83 10.84 -10.23 5.48
CA ARG A 83 10.90 -11.63 5.93
C ARG A 83 12.34 -12.11 5.93
#